data_AF-A0AAV0V2J0-F1
#
_entry.id   AF-A0AAV0V2J0-F1
#
_cell.length_a   1.000
_cell.length_b   1.000
_cell.length_c   1.000
_cell.angle_alpha   90.00
_cell.angle_beta   90.00
_cell.angle_gamma   90.00
#
_symmetry.space_group_name_H-M   'P 1'
#
loop_
_entity.id
_entity.type
_entity.pdbx_description
1 polymer ?
#
loop_
_entity_poly.entity_id
_entity_poly.type
_entity_poly.pdbx_seq_one_letter_code
_entity_poly.pdbx_strand_id
1 'polypeptide(L)'
;MVLTYGRPAAALVSGRVLQQQLKHRQQLSLPASQTTRALFTVVEKYLEASKRFGLKQTLWKLYNPGDVKFGRCVGQDENGFKYYEDPTELYGQDRWTEYQVDSWDEVEGTLIPPPWHLWMHHLTDAVPGEAGQDAQTWAKRPVVAHSDAPFTNHVGESGPYSPNKTLYRSRGYNVGSVAIPPGEPDQYYLQPGHLRRKRKHEQHFFAEVDYNNPEMSDESRQQSLRPADVN
;
A
#
# COMPACT_ATOMS: atom_id res chain seq x y z
N MET A 1 -69.92 13.01 53.45
CA MET A 1 -68.54 12.89 53.96
C MET A 1 -67.88 14.26 53.83
N VAL A 2 -67.47 14.83 54.95
CA VAL A 2 -67.00 16.21 55.10
C VAL A 2 -65.46 16.24 54.95
N LEU A 3 -64.90 17.27 54.31
CA LEU A 3 -63.87 18.17 54.86
C LEU A 3 -63.09 18.92 53.76
N THR A 4 -63.19 20.24 53.83
CA THR A 4 -62.39 21.29 53.19
C THR A 4 -61.03 21.45 53.87
N TYR A 5 -59.96 21.76 53.12
CA TYR A 5 -58.79 22.61 53.47
C TYR A 5 -58.01 22.79 52.13
N GLY A 6 -57.36 23.86 51.71
CA GLY A 6 -56.92 25.16 52.23
C GLY A 6 -55.82 25.66 51.25
N ARG A 7 -55.78 26.97 50.95
CA ARG A 7 -54.88 27.71 50.01
C ARG A 7 -53.37 27.68 50.42
N PRO A 8 -52.47 28.55 49.87
CA PRO A 8 -51.87 28.70 48.53
C PRO A 8 -50.30 28.80 48.63
N ALA A 9 -49.63 29.37 47.61
CA ALA A 9 -48.23 29.89 47.56
C ALA A 9 -47.24 28.96 46.80
N ALA A 10 -46.69 29.35 45.64
CA ALA A 10 -45.72 30.42 45.33
C ALA A 10 -44.32 29.81 45.10
N ALA A 11 -43.78 29.96 43.90
CA ALA A 11 -42.38 30.32 43.68
C ALA A 11 -42.11 30.44 42.17
N LEU A 12 -41.94 31.69 41.75
CA LEU A 12 -41.19 32.09 40.57
C LEU A 12 -39.80 31.48 40.62
N VAL A 13 -39.39 30.75 39.59
CA VAL A 13 -37.98 30.77 39.16
C VAL A 13 -37.95 30.87 37.64
N SER A 14 -37.65 32.09 37.20
CA SER A 14 -37.19 32.45 35.87
C SER A 14 -36.05 31.50 35.44
N GLY A 15 -36.38 30.47 34.66
CA GLY A 15 -35.42 29.70 33.89
C GLY A 15 -35.16 30.42 32.56
N ARG A 16 -34.26 31.40 32.58
CA ARG A 16 -33.72 32.01 31.35
C ARG A 16 -33.21 30.88 30.45
N VAL A 17 -33.80 30.77 29.27
CA VAL A 17 -33.26 30.01 28.15
C VAL A 17 -31.83 30.48 27.93
N LEU A 18 -30.86 29.70 28.39
CA LEU A 18 -29.47 29.84 28.01
C LEU A 18 -29.39 29.46 26.54
N GLN A 19 -29.58 30.44 25.66
CA GLN A 19 -29.00 30.40 24.34
C GLN A 19 -27.52 30.11 24.52
N GLN A 20 -27.13 28.86 24.26
CA GLN A 20 -25.76 28.48 23.99
C GLN A 20 -25.37 29.26 22.74
N GLN A 21 -24.89 30.50 22.94
CA GLN A 21 -24.18 31.22 21.92
C GLN A 21 -22.97 30.37 21.59
N LEU A 22 -23.05 29.66 20.46
CA LEU A 22 -21.89 29.25 19.69
C LEU A 22 -21.04 30.50 19.54
N LYS A 23 -20.01 30.62 20.38
CA LYS A 23 -18.89 31.51 20.13
C LYS A 23 -18.29 31.00 18.84
N HIS A 24 -18.79 31.52 17.72
CA HIS A 24 -18.06 31.51 16.48
C HIS A 24 -16.78 32.26 16.81
N ARG A 25 -15.72 31.49 17.10
CA ARG A 25 -14.37 31.99 17.23
C ARG A 25 -14.04 32.51 15.85
N GLN A 26 -14.45 33.74 15.59
CA GLN A 26 -13.93 34.55 14.50
C GLN A 26 -12.44 34.61 14.78
N GLN A 27 -11.70 33.72 14.12
CA GLN A 27 -10.28 33.91 13.94
C GLN A 27 -10.20 35.25 13.21
N LEU A 28 -9.81 36.30 13.92
CA LEU A 28 -9.35 37.53 13.29
C LEU A 28 -8.12 37.13 12.47
N SER A 29 -8.35 36.71 11.23
CA SER A 29 -7.31 36.59 10.23
C SER A 29 -6.81 38.00 10.00
N LEU A 30 -5.70 38.34 10.66
CA LEU A 30 -4.88 39.47 10.27
C LEU A 30 -4.70 39.37 8.75
N PRO A 31 -4.89 40.45 7.98
CA PRO A 31 -4.62 40.39 6.55
C PRO A 31 -3.16 39.95 6.43
N ALA A 32 -2.93 38.77 5.86
CA ALA A 32 -1.59 38.34 5.51
C ALA A 32 -1.03 39.47 4.64
N SER A 33 -0.07 40.22 5.16
CA SER A 33 0.53 41.33 4.42
C SER A 33 1.12 40.72 3.16
N GLN A 34 0.42 40.89 2.04
CA GLN A 34 0.89 40.41 0.75
C GLN A 34 2.17 41.17 0.48
N THR A 35 3.30 40.52 0.72
CA THR A 35 4.61 41.10 0.47
C THR A 35 4.84 40.95 -1.03
N THR A 36 4.29 41.87 -1.82
CA THR A 36 4.54 41.92 -3.27
C THR A 36 6.00 42.29 -3.49
N ARG A 37 6.73 41.49 -4.27
CA ARG A 37 8.15 41.69 -4.55
C ARG A 37 8.35 41.91 -6.04
N ALA A 38 9.17 42.90 -6.37
CA ALA A 38 9.76 43.04 -7.68
C ALA A 38 11.24 43.31 -7.46
N LEU A 39 12.06 42.28 -7.71
CA LEU A 39 13.51 42.42 -7.70
C LEU A 39 13.92 42.83 -9.11
N PHE A 40 14.34 44.08 -9.29
CA PHE A 40 14.73 44.58 -10.61
C PHE A 40 16.19 44.28 -10.93
N THR A 41 17.03 44.12 -9.90
CA THR A 41 18.45 43.84 -10.05
C THR A 41 18.94 42.68 -9.19
N VAL A 42 20.01 42.02 -9.65
CA VAL A 42 20.70 40.94 -8.94
C VAL A 42 21.25 41.41 -7.59
N VAL A 43 21.76 42.64 -7.52
CA VAL A 43 22.32 43.21 -6.29
C VAL A 43 21.23 43.41 -5.23
N GLU A 44 20.07 43.93 -5.62
CA GLU A 44 18.92 44.08 -4.71
C GLU A 44 18.45 42.73 -4.19
N LYS A 45 18.39 41.69 -5.05
CA LYS A 45 18.06 40.30 -4.66
C LYS A 45 18.94 39.83 -3.51
N TYR A 46 20.26 39.95 -3.66
CA TYR A 46 21.21 39.48 -2.64
C TYR A 46 21.27 40.37 -1.40
N LEU A 47 21.09 41.69 -1.53
CA LEU A 47 20.97 42.60 -0.37
C LEU A 47 19.74 42.27 0.46
N GLU A 48 18.60 41.99 -0.18
CA GLU A 48 17.38 41.58 0.50
C GLU A 48 17.51 40.19 1.13
N ALA A 49 18.15 39.26 0.44
CA ALA A 49 18.48 37.95 1.00
C ALA A 49 19.33 38.06 2.27
N SER A 50 20.40 38.85 2.21
CA SER A 50 21.28 39.11 3.35
C SER A 50 20.52 39.71 4.54
N LYS A 51 19.58 40.64 4.28
CA LYS A 51 18.72 41.21 5.33
C LYS A 51 17.76 40.20 5.96
N ARG A 52 17.25 39.23 5.19
CA ARG A 52 16.24 38.26 5.67
C ARG A 52 16.85 37.03 6.33
N PHE A 53 17.80 36.40 5.65
CA PHE A 53 18.38 35.13 6.07
C PHE A 53 19.70 35.34 6.84
N GLY A 54 20.31 36.53 6.70
CA GLY A 54 21.65 36.79 7.18
C GLY A 54 22.73 36.37 6.17
N LEU A 55 23.93 36.92 6.32
CA LEU A 55 25.05 36.66 5.39
C LEU A 55 25.42 35.17 5.32
N LYS A 56 25.52 34.49 6.46
CA LYS A 56 25.90 33.07 6.52
C LYS A 56 24.90 32.18 5.79
N GLN A 57 23.60 32.36 6.03
CA GLN A 57 22.57 31.55 5.37
C GLN A 57 22.43 31.93 3.89
N THR A 58 22.59 33.20 3.54
CA THR A 58 22.55 33.62 2.13
C THR A 58 23.69 33.00 1.34
N LEU A 59 24.91 32.98 1.89
CA LEU A 59 26.06 32.29 1.29
C LEU A 59 25.84 30.77 1.24
N TRP A 60 25.26 30.18 2.29
CA TRP A 60 24.92 28.75 2.30
C TRP A 60 23.92 28.39 1.19
N LYS A 61 22.85 29.17 1.04
CA LYS A 61 21.86 29.01 -0.04
C LYS A 61 22.48 29.25 -1.42
N LEU A 62 23.46 30.15 -1.54
CA LEU A 62 24.16 30.33 -2.80
C LEU A 62 25.09 29.15 -3.13
N TYR A 63 25.73 28.55 -2.13
CA TYR A 63 26.66 27.43 -2.31
C TYR A 63 25.96 26.10 -2.60
N ASN A 64 24.86 25.82 -1.89
CA ASN A 64 24.14 24.56 -2.03
C ASN A 64 23.24 24.59 -3.30
N PRO A 65 22.02 25.15 -3.32
CA PRO A 65 21.18 25.14 -4.53
C PRO A 65 21.68 26.01 -5.70
N GLY A 66 22.79 26.76 -5.57
CA GLY A 66 23.35 27.61 -6.63
C GLY A 66 22.59 28.92 -6.87
N ASP A 67 21.39 29.07 -6.32
CA ASP A 67 20.58 30.28 -6.39
C ASP A 67 19.85 30.55 -5.06
N VAL A 68 19.68 31.83 -4.74
CA VAL A 68 18.94 32.26 -3.55
C VAL A 68 17.51 32.58 -3.92
N LYS A 69 16.62 31.59 -3.73
CA LYS A 69 15.19 31.75 -3.96
C LYS A 69 14.46 32.21 -2.71
N PHE A 70 13.28 32.79 -2.91
CA PHE A 70 12.40 33.15 -1.81
C PHE A 70 11.04 32.52 -2.02
N GLY A 71 10.52 31.80 -1.03
CA GLY A 71 9.22 31.17 -1.14
C GLY A 71 8.58 30.96 0.23
N ARG A 72 7.32 30.52 0.21
CA ARG A 72 6.62 30.08 1.42
C ARG A 72 7.14 28.70 1.81
N CYS A 73 7.53 28.53 3.07
CA CYS A 73 7.83 27.20 3.61
C CYS A 73 6.51 26.41 3.74
N VAL A 74 6.39 25.32 2.99
CA VAL A 74 5.21 24.45 2.96
C VAL A 74 5.27 23.44 4.09
N GLY A 75 6.44 22.84 4.31
CA GLY A 75 6.64 21.88 5.38
C GLY A 75 8.08 21.41 5.49
N GLN A 76 8.31 20.55 6.47
CA GLN A 76 9.58 19.90 6.72
C GLN A 76 9.35 18.40 6.81
N ASP A 77 10.29 17.63 6.28
CA ASP A 77 10.28 16.18 6.31
C ASP A 77 11.01 15.61 7.54
N GLU A 78 10.90 14.30 7.76
CA GLU A 78 11.55 13.53 8.81
C GLU A 78 13.09 13.69 8.79
N ASN A 79 13.67 13.79 7.59
CA ASN A 79 15.10 14.04 7.38
C ASN A 79 15.53 15.50 7.64
N GLY A 80 14.59 16.38 7.97
CA GLY A 80 14.85 17.79 8.21
C GLY A 80 14.91 18.66 6.94
N PHE A 81 14.66 18.09 5.76
CA PHE A 81 14.58 18.84 4.50
C PHE A 81 13.37 19.76 4.50
N LYS A 82 13.56 21.00 4.03
CA LYS A 82 12.50 22.02 3.98
C LYS A 82 12.02 22.23 2.57
N TYR A 83 10.71 22.27 2.39
CA TYR A 83 10.06 22.38 1.10
C TYR A 83 9.43 23.76 0.96
N TYR A 84 9.69 24.40 -0.17
CA TYR A 84 9.23 25.77 -0.43
C TYR A 84 8.46 25.85 -1.75
N GLU A 85 7.52 26.79 -1.78
CA GLU A 85 6.68 27.08 -2.93
C GLU A 85 6.60 28.58 -3.18
N ASP A 86 6.74 28.99 -4.43
CA ASP A 86 6.44 30.32 -4.93
C ASP A 86 5.74 30.23 -6.31
N PRO A 87 4.43 30.48 -6.39
CA PRO A 87 3.68 30.42 -7.65
C PRO A 87 3.97 31.59 -8.59
N THR A 88 4.77 32.59 -8.18
CA THR A 88 5.18 33.70 -9.04
C THR A 88 6.37 33.36 -9.94
N GLU A 89 7.12 32.31 -9.59
CA GLU A 89 8.24 31.80 -10.37
C GLU A 89 7.75 31.02 -11.60
N LEU A 90 8.69 30.76 -12.52
CA LEU A 90 8.41 29.97 -13.72
C LEU A 90 8.02 28.53 -13.35
N TYR A 91 7.15 27.93 -14.17
CA TYR A 91 6.74 26.53 -14.01
C TYR A 91 7.96 25.60 -13.99
N GLY A 92 8.06 24.74 -12.97
CA GLY A 92 9.18 23.84 -12.72
C GLY A 92 10.28 24.44 -11.85
N GLN A 93 10.20 25.74 -11.53
CA GLN A 93 11.06 26.44 -10.57
C GLN A 93 10.31 26.98 -9.36
N ASP A 94 8.99 26.84 -9.36
CA ASP A 94 8.02 27.25 -8.36
C ASP A 94 8.10 26.44 -7.07
N ARG A 95 8.51 25.16 -7.16
CA ARG A 95 8.75 24.28 -6.02
C ARG A 95 10.24 23.98 -5.89
N TRP A 96 10.78 23.98 -4.68
CA TRP A 96 12.14 23.53 -4.41
C TRP A 96 12.34 23.05 -2.98
N THR A 97 13.45 22.33 -2.78
CA THR A 97 13.85 21.77 -1.50
C THR A 97 15.15 22.40 -1.02
N GLU A 98 15.26 22.56 0.30
CA GLU A 98 16.52 22.88 0.96
C GLU A 98 16.93 21.70 1.82
N TYR A 99 17.98 21.02 1.36
CA TYR A 99 18.57 19.89 2.06
C TYR A 99 19.29 20.35 3.33
N GLN A 100 19.15 19.56 4.39
CA GLN A 100 19.86 19.74 5.64
C GLN A 100 21.09 18.83 5.62
N VAL A 101 22.15 19.30 4.97
CA VAL A 101 23.43 18.59 4.79
C VAL A 101 24.58 19.51 5.19
N ASP A 102 25.75 18.93 5.49
CA ASP A 102 26.93 19.72 5.88
C ASP A 102 27.80 20.09 4.67
N SER A 103 27.77 19.26 3.62
CA SER A 103 28.53 19.45 2.39
C SER A 103 27.65 19.31 1.14
N TRP A 104 28.06 19.95 0.03
CA TRP A 104 27.36 19.84 -1.26
C TRP A 104 27.37 18.42 -1.83
N ASP A 105 28.43 17.65 -1.59
CA ASP A 105 28.57 16.28 -2.12
C ASP A 105 27.54 15.29 -1.53
N GLU A 106 26.88 15.66 -0.43
CA GLU A 106 25.83 14.86 0.22
C GLU A 106 24.43 15.15 -0.35
N VAL A 107 24.31 16.14 -1.23
CA VAL A 107 23.03 16.52 -1.84
C VAL A 107 22.67 15.52 -2.92
N GLU A 108 21.67 14.68 -2.63
CA GLU A 108 21.17 13.69 -3.58
C GLU A 108 19.63 13.74 -3.69
N GLY A 109 19.12 13.74 -4.92
CA GLY A 109 17.68 13.81 -5.19
C GLY A 109 16.89 12.59 -4.74
N THR A 110 17.55 11.44 -4.57
CA THR A 110 16.93 10.19 -4.09
C THR A 110 16.58 10.22 -2.61
N LEU A 111 17.12 11.19 -1.86
CA LEU A 111 16.87 11.34 -0.43
C LEU A 111 15.47 11.92 -0.12
N ILE A 112 14.79 12.49 -1.11
CA ILE A 112 13.43 12.99 -0.95
C ILE A 112 12.48 11.80 -0.76
N PRO A 113 11.67 11.76 0.32
CA PRO A 113 10.77 10.64 0.54
C PRO A 113 9.61 10.65 -0.46
N PRO A 114 8.93 9.51 -0.64
CA PRO A 114 7.89 9.37 -1.66
C PRO A 114 6.75 10.42 -1.59
N PRO A 115 6.19 10.78 -0.41
CA PRO A 115 5.11 11.76 -0.33
C PRO A 115 5.52 13.16 -0.84
N TRP A 116 6.72 13.61 -0.44
CA TRP A 116 7.28 14.88 -0.87
C TRP A 116 7.75 14.84 -2.33
N HIS A 117 8.21 13.70 -2.81
CA HIS A 117 8.58 13.50 -4.22
C HIS A 117 7.37 13.70 -5.14
N LEU A 118 6.18 13.17 -4.79
CA LEU A 118 4.96 13.38 -5.57
C LEU A 118 4.62 14.88 -5.70
N TRP A 119 4.71 15.62 -4.61
CA TRP A 119 4.44 17.05 -4.58
C TRP A 119 5.51 17.86 -5.33
N MET A 120 6.78 17.55 -5.12
CA MET A 120 7.91 18.25 -5.73
C MET A 120 7.93 18.13 -7.26
N HIS A 121 7.48 16.99 -7.80
CA HIS A 121 7.42 16.72 -9.25
C HIS A 121 6.07 17.09 -9.89
N HIS A 122 5.22 17.85 -9.21
CA HIS A 122 3.90 18.29 -9.72
C HIS A 122 2.97 17.12 -10.10
N LEU A 123 3.13 15.92 -9.50
CA LEU A 123 2.17 14.83 -9.69
C LEU A 123 0.88 15.09 -8.91
N THR A 124 1.00 15.79 -7.79
CA THR A 124 -0.12 16.19 -6.93
C THR A 124 0.12 17.58 -6.35
N ASP A 125 -0.96 18.31 -6.15
CA ASP A 125 -0.94 19.60 -5.44
C ASP A 125 -1.10 19.42 -3.92
N ALA A 126 -1.56 18.24 -3.49
CA ALA A 126 -1.72 17.93 -2.09
C ALA A 126 -0.36 17.78 -1.40
N VAL A 127 -0.21 18.35 -0.21
CA VAL A 127 0.99 18.24 0.63
C VAL A 127 0.95 16.90 1.41
N PRO A 128 2.08 16.32 1.84
CA PRO A 128 2.07 15.15 2.70
C PRO A 128 1.22 15.35 3.97
N GLY A 129 0.31 14.41 4.22
CA GLY A 129 -0.67 14.48 5.31
C GLY A 129 -2.04 15.03 4.91
N GLU A 130 -2.19 15.58 3.71
CA GLU A 130 -3.50 15.94 3.17
C GLU A 130 -4.22 14.74 2.57
N ALA A 131 -5.56 14.76 2.59
CA ALA A 131 -6.40 13.66 2.11
C ALA A 131 -6.15 13.26 0.65
N GLY A 132 -5.61 14.16 -0.17
CA GLY A 132 -5.24 13.87 -1.56
C GLY A 132 -4.11 12.85 -1.71
N GLN A 133 -3.22 12.74 -0.72
CA GLN A 133 -2.11 11.76 -0.73
C GLN A 133 -2.42 10.47 0.03
N ASP A 134 -3.54 10.39 0.76
CA ASP A 134 -3.88 9.19 1.52
C ASP A 134 -4.41 8.07 0.62
N ALA A 135 -3.61 7.01 0.50
CA ALA A 135 -3.93 5.84 -0.32
C ALA A 135 -5.24 5.15 0.06
N GLN A 136 -5.68 5.24 1.32
CA GLN A 136 -6.95 4.65 1.76
C GLN A 136 -8.16 5.39 1.17
N THR A 137 -8.01 6.68 0.92
CA THR A 137 -9.07 7.55 0.40
C THR A 137 -9.25 7.40 -1.11
N TRP A 138 -8.27 6.84 -1.82
CA TRP A 138 -8.33 6.71 -3.28
C TRP A 138 -9.46 5.80 -3.76
N ALA A 139 -10.10 6.21 -4.86
CA ALA A 139 -11.16 5.45 -5.50
C ALA A 139 -10.59 4.14 -6.07
N LYS A 140 -10.89 3.01 -5.42
CA LYS A 140 -10.49 1.68 -5.87
C LYS A 140 -11.24 1.34 -7.15
N ARG A 141 -10.53 1.26 -8.27
CA ARG A 141 -11.08 0.79 -9.54
C ARG A 141 -10.76 -0.69 -9.73
N PRO A 142 -11.76 -1.56 -9.95
CA PRO A 142 -11.48 -2.95 -10.28
C PRO A 142 -10.72 -3.00 -11.61
N VAL A 143 -9.58 -3.69 -11.64
CA VAL A 143 -8.74 -3.84 -12.86
C VAL A 143 -9.45 -4.72 -13.88
N VAL A 144 -10.26 -5.66 -13.42
CA VAL A 144 -11.00 -6.60 -14.26
C VAL A 144 -12.45 -6.67 -13.75
N ALA A 145 -13.41 -6.69 -14.67
CA ALA A 145 -14.83 -6.84 -14.34
C ALA A 145 -15.15 -8.22 -13.75
N HIS A 146 -14.45 -9.25 -14.22
CA HIS A 146 -14.59 -10.63 -13.78
C HIS A 146 -13.23 -11.33 -13.82
N SER A 147 -12.84 -12.01 -12.74
CA SER A 147 -11.62 -12.81 -12.70
C SER A 147 -11.98 -14.27 -12.88
N ASP A 148 -11.45 -14.91 -13.93
CA ASP A 148 -11.56 -16.36 -14.14
C ASP A 148 -10.62 -17.17 -13.22
N ALA A 149 -9.80 -16.48 -12.42
CA ALA A 149 -8.95 -17.15 -11.44
C ALA A 149 -9.84 -17.87 -10.41
N PRO A 150 -9.53 -19.14 -10.06
CA PRO A 150 -10.30 -19.89 -9.08
C PRO A 150 -10.18 -19.32 -7.65
N PHE A 151 -9.33 -18.30 -7.45
CA PHE A 151 -9.06 -17.69 -6.16
C PHE A 151 -9.55 -16.24 -6.15
N THR A 152 -10.25 -15.86 -5.09
CA THR A 152 -10.75 -14.49 -4.86
C THR A 152 -9.65 -13.51 -4.46
N ASN A 153 -8.64 -14.00 -3.73
CA ASN A 153 -7.53 -13.21 -3.22
C ASN A 153 -6.19 -13.86 -3.58
N HIS A 154 -5.14 -13.04 -3.70
CA HIS A 154 -3.75 -13.47 -3.95
C HIS A 154 -3.16 -14.36 -2.84
N VAL A 155 -3.83 -14.44 -1.68
CA VAL A 155 -3.41 -15.22 -0.51
C VAL A 155 -3.85 -16.70 -0.62
N GLY A 156 -4.69 -17.04 -1.61
CA GLY A 156 -5.25 -18.39 -1.74
C GLY A 156 -6.22 -18.76 -0.62
N GLU A 157 -6.86 -19.93 -0.70
CA GLU A 157 -7.65 -20.45 0.41
C GLU A 157 -6.73 -20.97 1.53
N SER A 158 -6.91 -20.48 2.76
CA SER A 158 -6.20 -20.99 3.93
C SER A 158 -6.78 -22.34 4.37
N GLY A 159 -6.49 -23.40 3.60
CA GLY A 159 -6.80 -24.77 3.97
C GLY A 159 -5.76 -25.35 4.94
N PRO A 160 -6.05 -26.49 5.60
CA PRO A 160 -5.02 -27.25 6.28
C PRO A 160 -3.89 -27.57 5.29
N TYR A 161 -2.63 -27.45 5.74
CA TYR A 161 -1.47 -27.69 4.91
C TYR A 161 -1.53 -29.11 4.31
N SER A 162 -1.72 -29.18 2.99
CA SER A 162 -1.54 -30.40 2.22
C SER A 162 -0.17 -30.33 1.54
N PRO A 163 0.77 -31.21 1.90
CA PRO A 163 2.09 -31.17 1.31
C PRO A 163 2.02 -31.56 -0.16
N ASN A 164 2.78 -30.85 -1.00
CA ASN A 164 2.80 -31.13 -2.44
C ASN A 164 3.36 -32.53 -2.71
N LYS A 165 2.49 -33.47 -3.10
CA LYS A 165 2.82 -34.88 -3.38
C LYS A 165 3.89 -35.06 -4.47
N THR A 166 4.09 -34.08 -5.35
CA THR A 166 5.16 -34.12 -6.35
C THR A 166 6.56 -33.92 -5.78
N LEU A 167 6.69 -33.42 -4.54
CA LEU A 167 7.95 -33.34 -3.80
C LEU A 167 8.34 -34.68 -3.16
N TYR A 168 7.40 -35.61 -3.06
CA TYR A 168 7.60 -36.97 -2.58
C TYR A 168 8.11 -37.84 -3.73
N ARG A 169 9.33 -37.54 -4.21
CA ARG A 169 10.04 -38.37 -5.18
C ARG A 169 11.21 -39.07 -4.52
N SER A 170 11.43 -40.33 -4.85
CA SER A 170 12.67 -41.00 -4.49
C SER A 170 13.88 -40.26 -5.10
N ARG A 171 14.94 -40.04 -4.34
CA ARG A 171 16.20 -39.44 -4.81
C ARG A 171 17.07 -40.38 -5.66
N GLY A 172 16.71 -41.66 -5.72
CA GLY A 172 17.37 -42.69 -6.51
C GLY A 172 16.59 -44.00 -6.45
N TYR A 173 16.97 -44.96 -7.29
CA TYR A 173 16.33 -46.29 -7.31
C TYR A 173 16.48 -46.97 -5.94
N ASN A 174 15.36 -47.27 -5.27
CA ASN A 174 15.31 -47.83 -3.92
C ASN A 174 16.07 -47.04 -2.83
N VAL A 175 16.37 -45.75 -3.05
CA VAL A 175 17.06 -44.91 -2.06
C VAL A 175 16.07 -44.20 -1.12
N GLY A 176 14.81 -44.03 -1.56
CA GLY A 176 13.80 -43.25 -0.81
C GLY A 176 14.04 -41.74 -0.90
N SER A 177 13.41 -40.98 -0.02
CA SER A 177 13.52 -39.53 0.13
C SER A 177 13.43 -39.14 1.60
N VAL A 178 13.60 -37.85 1.91
CA VAL A 178 13.40 -37.32 3.26
C VAL A 178 11.99 -37.62 3.77
N ALA A 179 11.01 -37.71 2.86
CA ALA A 179 9.62 -37.92 3.17
C ALA A 179 9.09 -39.32 2.81
N ILE A 180 9.92 -40.21 2.25
CA ILE A 180 9.52 -41.56 1.82
C ILE A 180 10.61 -42.58 2.16
N PRO A 181 10.32 -43.69 2.87
CA PRO A 181 11.30 -44.74 3.12
C PRO A 181 11.77 -45.46 1.84
N PRO A 182 12.96 -46.09 1.86
CA PRO A 182 13.46 -46.90 0.76
C PRO A 182 12.46 -47.99 0.32
N GLY A 183 12.12 -48.02 -0.97
CA GLY A 183 11.31 -49.09 -1.58
C GLY A 183 9.80 -48.80 -1.69
N GLU A 184 9.28 -47.76 -1.04
CA GLU A 184 7.89 -47.32 -1.23
C GLU A 184 7.72 -46.65 -2.61
N PRO A 185 6.64 -46.94 -3.35
CA PRO A 185 6.40 -46.34 -4.66
C PRO A 185 6.13 -44.84 -4.55
N ASP A 186 6.57 -44.09 -5.57
CA ASP A 186 6.29 -42.65 -5.71
C ASP A 186 4.77 -42.36 -5.66
N GLN A 187 4.35 -41.42 -4.79
CA GLN A 187 2.93 -41.15 -4.49
C GLN A 187 2.25 -40.14 -5.43
N TYR A 188 2.91 -39.74 -6.52
CA TYR A 188 2.37 -38.79 -7.50
C TYR A 188 1.91 -39.49 -8.78
N TYR A 189 1.01 -38.84 -9.51
CA TYR A 189 0.49 -39.36 -10.77
C TYR A 189 1.61 -39.55 -11.80
N LEU A 190 1.69 -40.76 -12.36
CA LEU A 190 2.57 -41.11 -13.48
C LEU A 190 1.73 -41.38 -14.72
N GLN A 191 2.11 -40.77 -15.84
CA GLN A 191 1.45 -40.98 -17.13
C GLN A 191 1.41 -42.48 -17.50
N PRO A 192 0.36 -42.94 -18.20
CA PRO A 192 0.33 -44.28 -18.80
C PRO A 192 1.57 -44.54 -19.65
N GLY A 193 2.22 -45.69 -19.44
CA GLY A 193 3.43 -46.07 -20.17
C GLY A 193 4.77 -45.57 -19.58
N HIS A 194 4.75 -44.76 -18.51
CA HIS A 194 6.00 -44.30 -17.87
C HIS A 194 6.85 -45.46 -17.32
N LEU A 195 8.16 -45.45 -17.57
CA LEU A 195 9.09 -46.55 -17.22
C LEU A 195 9.08 -46.94 -15.73
N ARG A 196 8.80 -45.97 -14.86
CA ARG A 196 8.72 -46.17 -13.39
C ARG A 196 7.35 -46.62 -12.88
N ARG A 197 6.35 -46.73 -13.75
CA ARG A 197 5.01 -47.22 -13.39
C ARG A 197 5.07 -48.74 -13.29
N LYS A 198 5.10 -49.28 -12.06
CA LYS A 198 4.99 -50.72 -11.83
C LYS A 198 3.59 -51.19 -12.28
N ARG A 199 3.52 -51.95 -13.37
CA ARG A 199 2.29 -52.67 -13.76
C ARG A 199 2.00 -53.72 -12.69
N LYS A 200 0.77 -53.78 -12.18
CA LYS A 200 0.34 -54.81 -11.22
C LYS A 200 -0.06 -56.14 -11.89
N HIS A 201 -0.05 -56.24 -13.22
CA HIS A 201 -0.40 -57.44 -13.98
C HIS A 201 0.75 -57.91 -14.89
N GLU A 202 0.73 -59.18 -15.29
CA GLU A 202 1.59 -59.72 -16.34
C GLU A 202 1.19 -59.18 -17.72
N GLN A 203 2.14 -59.12 -18.66
CA GLN A 203 1.86 -58.68 -20.02
C GLN A 203 1.14 -59.80 -20.78
N HIS A 204 -0.13 -59.60 -21.13
CA HIS A 204 -0.85 -60.45 -22.07
C HIS A 204 -1.08 -59.69 -23.38
N PHE A 205 -0.82 -60.34 -24.53
CA PHE A 205 -0.89 -59.72 -25.85
C PHE A 205 -2.31 -59.67 -26.44
N PHE A 206 -3.22 -60.47 -25.89
CA PHE A 206 -4.60 -60.56 -26.32
C PHE A 206 -5.50 -60.44 -25.09
N ALA A 207 -6.49 -59.56 -25.15
CA ALA A 207 -7.49 -59.40 -24.10
C ALA A 207 -8.60 -60.44 -24.30
N GLU A 208 -8.97 -61.17 -23.24
CA GLU A 208 -10.14 -62.04 -23.25
C GLU A 208 -11.39 -61.19 -22.99
N VAL A 209 -12.25 -61.07 -24.00
CA VAL A 209 -13.49 -60.29 -23.91
C VAL A 209 -14.66 -61.24 -23.62
N ASP A 210 -15.20 -61.16 -22.41
CA ASP A 210 -16.49 -61.78 -22.08
C ASP A 210 -17.65 -60.99 -22.72
N TYR A 211 -18.23 -61.57 -23.77
CA TYR A 211 -19.34 -60.97 -24.52
C TYR A 211 -20.65 -60.86 -23.72
N ASN A 212 -20.82 -61.67 -22.67
CA ASN A 212 -22.04 -61.64 -21.85
C ASN A 212 -21.98 -60.56 -20.76
N ASN A 213 -20.78 -60.08 -20.41
CA ASN A 213 -20.60 -59.03 -19.42
C ASN A 213 -19.49 -58.03 -19.84
N PRO A 214 -19.77 -57.14 -20.81
CA PRO A 214 -18.79 -56.24 -21.40
C PRO A 214 -18.21 -55.18 -20.44
N GLU A 215 -18.83 -55.01 -19.27
CA GLU A 215 -18.36 -54.13 -18.18
C GLU A 215 -17.24 -54.78 -17.35
N MET A 216 -17.20 -56.12 -17.31
CA MET A 216 -16.16 -56.91 -16.63
C MET A 216 -15.04 -57.35 -17.59
N SER A 217 -15.28 -57.28 -18.90
CA SER A 217 -14.45 -57.89 -19.95
C SER A 217 -13.16 -57.13 -20.29
N ASP A 218 -12.67 -56.28 -19.39
CA ASP A 218 -11.51 -55.45 -19.63
C ASP A 218 -10.84 -55.12 -18.28
N GLU A 219 -9.88 -55.94 -17.87
CA GLU A 219 -9.06 -55.68 -16.67
C GLU A 219 -8.40 -54.28 -16.73
N SER A 220 -8.24 -53.74 -17.95
CA SER A 220 -7.71 -52.40 -18.21
C SER A 220 -8.66 -51.26 -17.78
N ARG A 221 -9.98 -51.49 -17.72
CA ARG A 221 -10.98 -50.48 -17.35
C ARG A 221 -11.22 -50.37 -15.84
N GLN A 222 -10.97 -51.43 -15.08
CA GLN A 222 -11.36 -51.48 -13.66
C GLN A 222 -10.43 -50.71 -12.70
N GLN A 223 -9.27 -50.20 -13.15
CA GLN A 223 -8.36 -49.46 -12.24
C GLN A 223 -8.41 -47.95 -12.45
N SER A 224 -9.40 -47.30 -11.83
CA SER A 224 -9.14 -45.98 -11.23
C SER A 224 -8.19 -46.19 -10.04
N LEU A 225 -6.97 -45.65 -10.12
CA LEU A 225 -6.05 -45.65 -8.99
C LEU A 225 -6.61 -44.77 -7.87
N ARG A 226 -6.62 -45.30 -6.64
CA ARG A 226 -7.12 -44.77 -5.34
C ARG A 226 -7.83 -43.39 -5.44
N PRO A 227 -9.13 -43.29 -5.09
CA PRO A 227 -9.82 -42.01 -5.11
C PRO A 227 -9.05 -40.97 -4.28
N ALA A 228 -9.00 -39.73 -4.79
CA ALA A 228 -8.22 -38.63 -4.21
C ALA A 228 -8.59 -38.32 -2.75
N ASP A 229 -9.75 -38.81 -2.30
CA ASP A 229 -10.36 -38.58 -0.99
C ASP A 229 -9.86 -39.53 0.10
N VAL A 230 -9.05 -40.55 -0.22
CA VAL A 230 -8.54 -41.50 0.77
C VAL A 230 -7.13 -41.09 1.20
N ASN A 231 -7.06 -40.36 2.31
CA ASN A 231 -5.86 -40.13 3.10
C ASN A 231 -5.25 -41.46 3.58
#